data_AF-A0A959GWB5-F1
#
_entry.id   AF-A0A959GWB5-F1
#
_cell.length_a   1.000
_cell.length_b   1.000
_cell.length_c   1.000
_cell.angle_alpha   90.00
_cell.angle_beta   90.00
_cell.angle_gamma   90.00
#
_symmetry.space_group_name_H-M   'P 1'
#
loop_
_entity.id
_entity.type
_entity.pdbx_description
1 polymer ?
#
loop_
_entity_poly.entity_id
_entity_poly.type
_entity_poly.pdbx_seq_one_letter_code
_entity_poly.pdbx_strand_id
1 'polypeptide(L)' 'MSNVKTRAQIAREFGISRKTLYNWLKEEKLPIKGRLLSPKEQKEIYEKFGAPENLPKKWRS' A
#
# COMPACT_ATOMS: atom_id res chain seq x y z
N MET A 1 8.98 17.42 3.15
CA MET A 1 9.60 16.09 3.41
C MET A 1 8.93 15.06 2.52
N SER A 2 9.54 14.70 1.40
CA SER A 2 9.01 13.74 0.44
C SER A 2 9.36 12.32 0.90
N ASN A 3 8.66 11.78 1.90
CA ASN A 3 8.92 10.42 2.39
C ASN A 3 8.46 9.39 1.34
N VAL A 4 9.36 9.06 0.43
CA VAL A 4 9.23 7.92 -0.47
C VAL A 4 9.30 6.66 0.39
N LYS A 5 8.16 6.00 0.60
CA LYS A 5 8.08 4.74 1.33
C LYS A 5 8.18 3.60 0.34
N THR A 6 8.80 2.53 0.79
CA THR A 6 8.83 1.26 0.04
C THR A 6 7.55 0.48 0.29
N ARG A 7 7.25 -0.48 -0.60
CA ARG A 7 6.17 -1.45 -0.40
C ARG A 7 6.30 -2.18 0.94
N ALA A 8 7.52 -2.43 1.40
CA ALA A 8 7.77 -3.10 2.67
C ALA A 8 7.38 -2.23 3.87
N GLN A 9 7.67 -0.94 3.84
CA GLN A 9 7.24 0.00 4.89
C GLN A 9 5.73 0.13 4.92
N ILE A 10 5.10 0.29 3.75
CA ILE A 10 3.64 0.39 3.66
C ILE A 10 2.98 -0.88 4.18
N ALA A 11 3.46 -2.06 3.76
CA ALA A 11 2.95 -3.33 4.27
C ALA A 11 3.10 -3.44 5.81
N ARG A 12 4.23 -2.99 6.35
CA ARG A 12 4.48 -2.98 7.79
C ARG A 12 3.57 -2.00 8.54
N GLU A 13 3.32 -0.81 7.99
CA GLU A 13 2.37 0.16 8.57
C GLU A 13 0.94 -0.39 8.55
N PHE A 14 0.59 -1.10 7.49
CA PHE A 14 -0.68 -1.79 7.38
C PHE A 14 -0.75 -3.07 8.24
N GLY A 15 0.35 -3.53 8.83
CA GLY A 15 0.40 -4.79 9.57
C GLY A 15 0.14 -6.03 8.68
N ILE A 16 0.34 -5.92 7.37
CA ILE A 16 0.12 -7.00 6.40
C ILE A 16 1.45 -7.52 5.84
N SER A 17 1.39 -8.71 5.25
CA SER A 17 2.52 -9.25 4.50
C SER A 17 2.73 -8.51 3.19
N ARG A 18 4.00 -8.39 2.76
CA ARG A 18 4.37 -7.81 1.44
C ARG A 18 3.64 -8.48 0.27
N LYS A 19 3.35 -9.79 0.39
CA LYS A 19 2.61 -10.58 -0.59
C LYS A 19 1.14 -10.14 -0.69
N THR A 20 0.50 -9.86 0.45
CA THR A 20 -0.87 -9.34 0.50
C THR A 20 -0.95 -7.98 -0.17
N LEU A 21 -0.02 -7.07 0.17
CA LEU A 21 0.07 -5.77 -0.49
C LEU A 21 0.29 -5.93 -1.99
N TYR A 22 1.15 -6.85 -2.43
CA TYR A 22 1.36 -7.11 -3.86
C TYR A 22 0.09 -7.58 -4.58
N ASN A 23 -0.68 -8.48 -3.97
CA ASN A 23 -1.95 -8.94 -4.53
C ASN A 23 -2.95 -7.77 -4.66
N TRP A 24 -3.08 -6.94 -3.63
CA TRP A 24 -3.97 -5.78 -3.68
C TRP A 24 -3.59 -4.79 -4.77
N LEU A 25 -2.29 -4.50 -4.89
CA LEU A 25 -1.77 -3.63 -5.95
C LEU A 25 -2.06 -4.20 -7.35
N LYS A 26 -2.01 -5.54 -7.48
CA LYS A 26 -2.35 -6.26 -8.71
C LYS A 26 -3.85 -6.20 -9.00
N GLU A 27 -4.71 -6.38 -7.99
CA GLU A 27 -6.18 -6.29 -8.13
C GLU A 27 -6.61 -4.88 -8.53
N GLU A 28 -6.03 -3.86 -7.91
CA GLU A 28 -6.27 -2.45 -8.23
C GLU A 28 -5.60 -1.99 -9.52
N LYS A 29 -4.88 -2.89 -10.22
CA LYS A 29 -4.13 -2.62 -11.46
C LYS A 29 -3.24 -1.38 -11.37
N LEU A 30 -2.69 -1.11 -10.19
CA LEU A 30 -1.77 0.02 -10.01
C LEU A 30 -0.47 -0.30 -10.75
N PRO A 31 -0.05 0.52 -11.74
CA PRO A 31 1.12 0.25 -12.57
C PRO A 31 2.41 0.60 -11.82
N ILE A 32 2.64 -0.01 -10.66
CA ILE A 32 3.83 0.24 -9.85
C ILE A 32 4.99 -0.54 -10.47
N LYS A 33 5.70 0.14 -11.37
CA LYS A 33 6.86 -0.44 -12.08
C LYS A 33 8.13 -0.55 -11.21
N GLY A 34 8.16 0.08 -10.03
CA GLY A 34 9.36 0.18 -9.19
C GLY A 34 9.26 -0.45 -7.79
N ARG A 35 10.42 -0.70 -7.14
CA ARG A 35 10.50 -1.06 -5.70
C ARG A 35 10.04 0.08 -4.78
N LEU A 36 10.17 1.32 -5.24
CA LEU A 36 9.83 2.53 -4.52
C LEU A 36 8.42 3.00 -4.94
N LEU A 37 7.62 3.43 -3.97
CA LEU A 37 6.31 4.04 -4.22
C LEU A 37 6.46 5.55 -4.17
N SER A 38 6.17 6.20 -5.29
CA SER A 38 6.15 7.66 -5.37
C SER A 38 5.12 8.21 -4.37
N PRO A 39 5.31 9.43 -3.84
CA PRO A 39 4.36 10.03 -2.91
C PRO A 39 2.91 10.04 -3.43
N LYS A 40 2.74 10.17 -4.76
CA LYS A 40 1.45 10.08 -5.44
C LYS A 40 0.81 8.69 -5.33
N GLU A 41 1.58 7.64 -5.64
CA GLU A 41 1.13 6.25 -5.55
C GLU A 41 0.78 5.87 -4.10
N GLN A 42 1.59 6.32 -3.14
CA GLN A 42 1.28 6.11 -1.72
C GLN A 42 -0.05 6.74 -1.33
N LYS A 43 -0.29 7.97 -1.77
CA LYS A 43 -1.55 8.67 -1.47
C LYS A 43 -2.75 7.92 -2.06
N GLU A 44 -2.66 7.47 -3.32
CA GLU A 44 -3.70 6.63 -3.93
C GLU A 44 -3.93 5.34 -3.16
N ILE A 45 -2.86 4.68 -2.69
CA ILE A 45 -2.96 3.48 -1.86
C ILE A 45 -3.72 3.81 -0.55
N TYR A 46 -3.35 4.88 0.16
CA TYR A 46 -4.04 5.25 1.40
C TYR A 46 -5.50 5.63 1.17
N GLU A 47 -5.84 6.29 0.05
CA GLU A 47 -7.22 6.62 -0.30
C GLU A 47 -8.03 5.38 -0.69
N LYS A 48 -7.44 4.43 -1.43
CA LYS A 48 -8.10 3.19 -1.89
C LYS A 48 -8.26 2.14 -0.79
N PHE A 49 -7.18 1.87 -0.07
CA PHE A 49 -7.12 0.79 0.92
C PHE A 49 -7.52 1.26 2.32
N GLY A 50 -7.51 2.56 2.56
CA GLY A 50 -7.68 3.17 3.87
C GLY A 50 -6.35 3.56 4.49
N ALA A 51 -6.38 4.46 5.47
CA ALA A 51 -5.20 4.78 6.28
C ALA A 51 -4.77 3.53 7.09
N PRO A 52 -3.47 3.36 7.38
CA PRO A 52 -2.98 2.23 8.17
C PRO A 52 -3.64 2.12 9.55
N GLU A 53 -4.08 3.25 10.11
CA GLU A 53 -4.82 3.31 11.36
C GLU A 53 -6.25 2.74 11.27
N ASN A 54 -6.84 2.72 10.07
CA ASN A 54 -8.24 2.35 9.85
C ASN A 54 -8.41 1.45 8.62
N LEU A 55 -7.62 0.37 8.58
CA LEU A 55 -7.79 -0.66 7.56
C LEU A 55 -9.16 -1.34 7.69
N PRO A 56 -10.01 -1.31 6.65
CA PRO A 56 -11.30 -1.96 6.70
C PRO A 56 -11.15 -3.48 6.77
N LYS A 57 -12.06 -4.14 7.50
CA LYS A 57 -12.00 -5.60 7.77
C LYS A 57 -11.90 -6.47 6.50
N LYS A 58 -12.40 -5.97 5.34
CA LYS A 58 -12.26 -6.62 4.03
C LYS A 58 -10.81 -7.02 3.69
N TRP A 59 -9.86 -6.31 4.28
CA TRP A 59 -8.43 -6.43 4.02
C TRP A 59 -7.66 -7.10 5.17
N ARG A 60 -8.31 -7.33 6.33
CA ARG A 60 -7.70 -7.99 7.50
C ARG A 60 -7.87 -9.52 7.52
N SER A 61 -8.47 -10.10 6.47
CA SER A 61 -8.86 -11.51 6.42
C SER A 61 -7.78 -12.44 5.93
#